data_AF-A0A9E1S1K5-F1
#
_entry.id   AF-A0A9E1S1K5-F1
#
_cell.length_a   1.000
_cell.length_b   1.000
_cell.length_c   1.000
_cell.angle_alpha   90.00
_cell.angle_beta   90.00
_cell.angle_gamma   90.00
#
_symmetry.space_group_name_H-M   'P 1'
#
loop_
_entity.id
_entity.type
_entity.pdbx_description
1 polymer ?
#
loop_
_entity_poly.entity_id
_entity_poly.type
_entity_poly.pdbx_seq_one_letter_code
_entity_poly.pdbx_strand_id
1 'polypeptide(L)'
;MSLSEKIATNMKTAMKAKDSVTLSTLRLLRSAIKNKEIDTQRELTEEEVTAVIKSQVKQLKDSLESFMSAGRDDLAEGVSTELAILEIYLPAQMSDEELETVVTKAVQDSGASGMPDMGKAMGVAMKAVAGGADGNRVKAIVQKLLAMLIVVLVFPTDALAAIPMIDTNEASAWIEGGLRVFRVLVLWFGVVSVANLLKGGFGYMTSSMRDDGHASAMSLMANGVIGTVVVAGLFSIASVYLNVIV
;
A
#
# COMPACT_ATOMS: atom_id res chain seq x y z
N MET A 1 12.69 -28.05 -21.96
CA MET A 1 13.02 -26.75 -22.57
C MET A 1 13.00 -25.71 -21.48
N SER A 2 14.12 -25.01 -21.30
CA SER A 2 14.21 -23.87 -20.37
C SER A 2 13.31 -22.72 -20.84
N LEU A 3 13.01 -21.79 -19.94
CA LEU A 3 12.17 -20.63 -20.28
C LEU A 3 12.79 -19.78 -21.42
N SER A 4 14.11 -19.60 -21.41
CA SER A 4 14.87 -18.92 -22.47
C SER A 4 14.78 -19.65 -23.81
N GLU A 5 14.81 -20.98 -23.82
CA GLU A 5 14.61 -21.78 -25.04
C GLU A 5 13.18 -21.69 -25.56
N LYS A 6 12.18 -21.66 -24.68
CA LYS A 6 10.77 -21.48 -25.06
C LYS A 6 10.57 -20.12 -25.74
N ILE A 7 11.15 -19.06 -25.18
CA ILE A 7 11.12 -17.71 -25.77
C ILE A 7 11.75 -17.74 -27.18
N ALA A 8 12.94 -18.33 -27.32
CA ALA A 8 13.64 -18.40 -28.61
C ALA A 8 12.86 -19.20 -29.67
N THR A 9 12.18 -20.28 -29.28
CA THR A 9 11.31 -21.06 -30.17
C THR A 9 10.08 -20.27 -30.58
N ASN A 10 9.42 -19.59 -29.63
CA ASN A 10 8.24 -18.78 -29.94
C ASN A 10 8.57 -17.57 -30.80
N MET A 11 9.77 -16.99 -30.69
CA MET A 11 10.26 -15.99 -31.64
C MET A 11 10.33 -16.53 -33.08
N LYS A 12 10.83 -17.76 -33.27
CA LYS A 12 10.87 -18.39 -34.60
C LYS A 12 9.46 -18.65 -35.12
N THR A 13 8.53 -19.05 -34.25
CA THR A 13 7.12 -19.24 -34.60
C THR A 13 6.47 -17.92 -35.02
N ALA A 14 6.63 -16.86 -34.23
CA ALA A 14 6.13 -15.52 -34.56
C ALA A 14 6.70 -14.99 -35.89
N MET A 15 7.99 -15.23 -36.14
CA MET A 15 8.63 -14.87 -37.41
C MET A 15 8.03 -15.60 -38.61
N LYS A 16 7.70 -16.89 -38.47
CA LYS A 16 7.01 -17.67 -39.53
C LYS A 16 5.57 -17.24 -39.72
N ALA A 17 4.88 -16.90 -38.63
CA ALA A 17 3.50 -16.42 -38.63
C ALA A 17 3.37 -14.96 -39.09
N LYS A 18 4.49 -14.24 -39.30
CA LYS A 18 4.53 -12.79 -39.57
C LYS A 18 3.83 -11.95 -38.49
N ASP A 19 3.79 -12.45 -37.26
CA ASP A 19 3.30 -11.71 -36.11
C ASP A 19 4.38 -10.73 -35.65
N SER A 20 4.30 -9.50 -36.13
CA SER A 20 5.28 -8.46 -35.83
C SER A 20 5.28 -8.05 -34.36
N VAL A 21 4.12 -8.04 -33.71
CA VAL A 21 3.95 -7.59 -32.32
C VAL A 21 4.58 -8.61 -31.38
N THR A 22 4.20 -9.88 -31.48
CA THR A 22 4.82 -10.94 -30.68
C THR A 22 6.33 -11.02 -30.92
N LEU A 23 6.77 -10.85 -32.17
CA LEU A 23 8.19 -10.88 -32.48
C LEU A 23 8.97 -9.71 -31.87
N SER A 24 8.44 -8.48 -31.88
CA SER A 24 9.09 -7.32 -31.25
C SER A 24 9.13 -7.46 -29.73
N THR A 25 8.02 -7.86 -29.10
CA THR A 25 7.92 -8.03 -27.64
C THR A 25 8.90 -9.10 -27.15
N LEU A 26 8.95 -10.26 -27.82
CA LEU A 26 9.88 -11.33 -27.45
C LEU A 26 11.35 -10.96 -27.71
N ARG A 27 11.66 -10.15 -28.73
CA ARG A 27 13.02 -9.62 -28.94
C ARG A 27 13.43 -8.69 -27.80
N LEU A 28 12.54 -7.78 -27.40
CA LEU A 28 12.79 -6.87 -26.29
C LEU A 28 13.04 -7.64 -24.99
N LEU A 29 12.19 -8.65 -24.70
CA LEU A 29 12.37 -9.51 -23.54
C LEU A 29 13.72 -10.25 -23.58
N ARG A 30 14.09 -10.82 -24.73
CA ARG A 30 15.37 -11.52 -24.88
C ARG A 30 16.57 -10.59 -24.65
N SER A 31 16.49 -9.35 -25.13
CA SER A 31 17.51 -8.33 -24.85
C SER A 31 17.58 -8.01 -23.35
N ALA A 32 16.45 -7.88 -22.66
CA ALA A 32 16.44 -7.64 -21.21
C ALA A 32 17.07 -8.79 -20.42
N ILE A 33 16.77 -10.05 -20.79
CA ILE A 33 17.43 -11.23 -20.22
C ILE A 33 18.93 -11.17 -20.48
N LYS A 34 19.34 -10.87 -21.71
CA LYS A 34 20.77 -10.83 -22.07
C LYS A 34 21.53 -9.70 -21.35
N ASN A 35 20.91 -8.54 -21.20
CA ASN A 35 21.48 -7.44 -20.43
C ASN A 35 21.70 -7.86 -18.98
N LYS A 36 20.73 -8.57 -18.39
CA LYS A 36 20.85 -9.06 -17.02
C LYS A 36 21.96 -10.12 -16.87
N GLU A 37 22.13 -11.02 -17.84
CA GLU A 37 23.26 -11.96 -17.88
C GLU A 37 24.62 -11.24 -17.96
N ILE A 38 24.70 -10.15 -18.74
CA ILE A 38 25.90 -9.31 -18.85
C ILE A 38 26.19 -8.65 -17.50
N ASP A 39 25.17 -8.08 -16.86
CA ASP A 39 25.29 -7.43 -15.54
C ASP A 39 25.77 -8.43 -14.46
N THR A 40 25.28 -9.67 -14.50
CA THR A 40 25.66 -10.72 -13.55
C THR A 40 26.93 -11.48 -13.94
N GLN A 41 27.47 -11.24 -15.14
CA GLN A 41 28.60 -11.97 -15.74
C GLN A 41 28.45 -13.50 -15.72
N ARG A 42 27.21 -13.99 -15.79
CA ARG A 42 26.86 -15.42 -15.80
C ARG A 42 25.51 -15.65 -16.44
N GLU A 43 25.23 -16.89 -16.82
CA GLU A 43 23.89 -17.30 -17.23
C GLU A 43 22.92 -17.20 -16.06
N LEU A 44 21.69 -16.77 -16.36
CA LEU A 44 20.62 -16.61 -15.39
C LEU A 44 19.99 -17.96 -15.08
N THR A 45 19.61 -18.17 -13.82
CA THR A 45 18.77 -19.30 -13.44
C THR A 45 17.34 -19.10 -13.93
N GLU A 46 16.53 -20.16 -13.99
CA GLU A 46 15.12 -20.03 -14.42
C GLU A 46 14.31 -19.06 -13.55
N GLU A 47 14.63 -19.01 -12.25
CA GLU A 47 14.03 -18.09 -11.29
C GLU A 47 14.36 -16.63 -11.62
N GLU A 48 15.60 -16.37 -12.03
CA GLU A 48 16.05 -15.04 -12.41
C GLU A 48 15.49 -14.60 -13.77
N VAL A 49 15.38 -15.52 -14.73
CA VAL A 49 14.68 -15.26 -16.00
C VAL A 49 13.21 -14.90 -15.73
N THR A 50 12.55 -15.63 -14.83
CA THR A 50 11.18 -15.33 -14.40
C THR A 50 11.10 -13.96 -13.73
N ALA A 51 12.09 -13.59 -12.92
CA ALA A 51 12.15 -12.26 -12.30
C ALA A 51 12.29 -11.13 -13.35
N VAL A 52 13.09 -11.35 -14.42
CA VAL A 52 13.20 -10.39 -15.53
C VAL A 52 11.87 -10.25 -16.26
N ILE A 53 11.17 -11.34 -16.55
CA ILE A 53 9.84 -11.29 -17.19
C ILE A 53 8.85 -10.51 -16.32
N LYS A 54 8.83 -10.76 -15.01
CA LYS A 54 7.99 -10.00 -14.05
C LYS A 54 8.28 -8.50 -14.10
N SER A 55 9.56 -8.13 -14.14
CA SER A 55 9.97 -6.72 -14.27
C SER A 55 9.44 -6.09 -15.55
N GLN A 56 9.50 -6.79 -16.69
CA GLN A 56 8.98 -6.28 -17.96
C GLN A 56 7.45 -6.16 -17.94
N VAL A 57 6.73 -7.15 -17.40
CA VAL A 57 5.27 -7.07 -17.24
C VAL A 57 4.88 -5.89 -16.37
N LYS A 58 5.63 -5.61 -15.30
CA LYS A 58 5.39 -4.44 -14.46
C LYS A 58 5.57 -3.13 -15.24
N GLN A 59 6.64 -2.97 -16.00
CA GLN A 59 6.86 -1.76 -16.80
C GLN A 59 5.72 -1.53 -17.82
N LEU A 60 5.18 -2.61 -18.40
CA LEU A 60 4.01 -2.53 -19.28
C LEU A 60 2.75 -2.14 -18.51
N LYS A 61 2.50 -2.67 -17.31
CA LYS A 61 1.36 -2.28 -16.46
C LYS A 61 1.41 -0.80 -16.07
N ASP A 62 2.57 -0.33 -15.63
CA ASP A 62 2.79 1.07 -15.29
C ASP A 62 2.58 1.98 -16.52
N SER A 63 3.03 1.53 -17.71
CA SER A 63 2.81 2.26 -18.97
C SER A 63 1.33 2.26 -19.40
N LEU A 64 0.63 1.14 -19.23
CA LEU A 64 -0.79 1.00 -19.54
C LEU A 64 -1.60 1.99 -18.70
N GLU A 65 -1.37 2.04 -17.39
CA GLU A 65 -2.03 2.98 -16.48
C GLU A 65 -1.75 4.44 -16.88
N SER A 66 -0.50 4.75 -17.24
CA SER A 66 -0.12 6.08 -17.72
C SER A 66 -0.83 6.47 -19.02
N PHE A 67 -0.91 5.56 -20.00
CA PHE A 67 -1.59 5.82 -21.27
C PHE A 67 -3.10 5.95 -21.12
N MET A 68 -3.72 5.11 -20.29
CA MET A 68 -5.14 5.23 -19.96
C MET A 68 -5.44 6.56 -19.24
N SER A 69 -4.61 6.94 -18.27
CA SER A 69 -4.75 8.21 -17.55
C SER A 69 -4.57 9.43 -18.47
N ALA A 70 -3.80 9.28 -19.55
CA ALA A 70 -3.58 10.30 -20.57
C ALA A 70 -4.64 10.29 -21.70
N GLY A 71 -5.63 9.40 -21.66
CA GLY A 71 -6.66 9.26 -22.70
C GLY A 71 -6.12 8.77 -24.05
N ARG A 72 -5.02 8.01 -24.04
CA ARG A 72 -4.35 7.46 -25.23
C ARG A 72 -4.69 5.98 -25.41
N ASP A 73 -5.95 5.71 -25.72
CA ASP A 73 -6.47 4.35 -25.89
C ASP A 73 -5.75 3.57 -27.01
N ASP A 74 -5.29 4.28 -28.04
CA ASP A 74 -4.49 3.74 -29.15
C ASP A 74 -3.19 3.08 -28.66
N LEU A 75 -2.51 3.72 -27.71
CA LEU A 75 -1.27 3.22 -27.12
C LEU A 75 -1.56 2.16 -26.04
N ALA A 76 -2.66 2.33 -25.30
CA ALA A 76 -3.06 1.38 -24.28
C ALA A 76 -3.39 0.01 -24.88
N GLU A 77 -4.05 -0.06 -26.03
CA GLU A 77 -4.37 -1.32 -26.71
C GLU A 77 -3.10 -2.06 -27.17
N GLY A 78 -2.11 -1.32 -27.71
CA GLY A 78 -0.81 -1.87 -28.06
C GLY A 78 -0.09 -2.49 -26.85
N VAL A 79 0.02 -1.73 -25.75
CA VAL A 79 0.64 -2.20 -24.51
C VAL A 79 -0.12 -3.38 -23.89
N SER A 80 -1.46 -3.37 -23.95
CA SER A 80 -2.30 -4.47 -23.47
C SER A 80 -2.01 -5.77 -24.23
N THR A 81 -1.82 -5.68 -25.54
CA THR A 81 -1.46 -6.83 -26.38
C THR A 81 -0.08 -7.38 -26.00
N GLU A 82 0.92 -6.51 -25.82
CA GLU A 82 2.27 -6.92 -25.39
C GLU A 82 2.26 -7.59 -24.01
N LEU A 83 1.46 -7.05 -23.10
CA LEU A 83 1.28 -7.58 -21.76
C LEU A 83 0.68 -8.98 -21.78
N ALA A 84 -0.37 -9.20 -22.58
CA ALA A 84 -0.98 -10.51 -22.75
C ALA A 84 0.02 -11.56 -23.29
N ILE A 85 0.91 -11.16 -24.22
CA ILE A 85 1.96 -12.03 -24.76
C ILE A 85 2.95 -12.44 -23.67
N LEU A 86 3.38 -11.51 -22.82
CA LEU A 86 4.34 -11.80 -21.75
C LEU A 86 3.74 -12.61 -20.60
N GLU A 87 2.47 -12.40 -20.28
CA GLU A 87 1.79 -13.13 -19.20
C GLU A 87 1.69 -14.64 -19.44
N ILE A 88 1.73 -15.11 -20.70
CA ILE A 88 1.80 -16.54 -21.05
C ILE A 88 3.05 -17.24 -20.48
N TYR A 89 4.12 -16.49 -20.24
CA TYR A 89 5.39 -17.01 -19.72
C TYR A 89 5.51 -16.93 -18.20
N LEU A 90 4.55 -16.31 -17.52
CA LEU A 90 4.50 -16.25 -16.07
C LEU A 90 3.56 -17.32 -15.52
N PRO A 91 3.85 -17.89 -14.33
CA PRO A 91 2.85 -18.67 -13.61
C PRO A 91 1.64 -17.78 -13.31
N ALA A 92 0.45 -18.40 -13.32
CA ALA A 92 -0.82 -17.73 -13.05
C ALA A 92 -0.69 -16.82 -11.83
N GLN A 93 -0.92 -15.53 -12.04
CA GLN A 93 -0.87 -14.55 -10.97
C GLN A 93 -2.12 -14.69 -10.11
N MET A 94 -1.96 -14.60 -8.79
CA MET A 94 -3.10 -14.58 -7.88
C MET A 94 -3.92 -13.32 -8.12
N SER A 95 -5.25 -13.47 -8.06
CA SER A 95 -6.16 -12.32 -8.10
C SER A 95 -5.89 -11.39 -6.91
N ASP A 96 -6.35 -10.14 -6.98
CA ASP A 96 -6.19 -9.20 -5.86
C ASP A 96 -6.84 -9.72 -4.56
N GLU A 97 -7.98 -10.41 -4.68
CA GLU A 97 -8.74 -10.99 -3.57
C GLU A 97 -8.02 -12.18 -2.92
N GLU A 98 -7.48 -13.09 -3.74
CA GLU A 98 -6.68 -14.22 -3.28
C GLU A 98 -5.38 -13.74 -2.64
N LEU A 99 -4.75 -12.73 -3.24
CA LEU A 99 -3.54 -12.13 -2.71
C LEU A 99 -3.79 -11.45 -1.36
N GLU A 100 -4.86 -10.67 -1.22
CA GLU A 100 -5.21 -10.02 0.05
C GLU A 100 -5.48 -11.07 1.14
N THR A 101 -6.15 -12.18 0.81
CA THR A 101 -6.41 -13.28 1.74
C THR A 101 -5.13 -13.95 2.22
N VAL A 102 -4.23 -14.31 1.29
CA VAL A 102 -2.96 -14.98 1.61
C VAL A 102 -2.03 -14.05 2.40
N VAL A 103 -1.94 -12.79 2.01
CA VAL A 103 -1.11 -11.80 2.69
C VAL A 103 -1.65 -11.50 4.09
N THR A 104 -2.97 -11.40 4.27
CA THR A 104 -3.59 -11.20 5.59
C THR A 104 -3.21 -12.33 6.55
N LYS A 105 -3.34 -13.57 6.11
CA LYS A 105 -2.95 -14.74 6.90
C LYS A 105 -1.45 -14.74 7.21
N ALA A 106 -0.61 -14.42 6.24
CA ALA A 106 0.84 -14.34 6.43
C ALA A 106 1.25 -13.23 7.42
N VAL A 107 0.56 -12.08 7.41
CA VAL A 107 0.78 -11.00 8.38
C VAL A 107 0.38 -11.45 9.78
N GLN A 108 -0.75 -12.14 9.94
CA GLN A 108 -1.19 -12.72 11.23
C GLN A 108 -0.18 -13.75 11.74
N ASP A 109 0.24 -14.69 10.90
CA ASP A 109 1.21 -15.74 11.24
C ASP A 109 2.60 -15.15 11.57
N SER A 110 2.94 -14.00 11.01
CA SER A 110 4.20 -13.30 11.32
C SER A 110 4.23 -12.67 12.72
N GLY A 111 3.06 -12.47 13.35
CA GLY A 111 2.93 -11.76 14.62
C GLY A 111 3.43 -10.31 14.54
N ALA A 112 3.39 -9.70 13.36
CA ALA A 112 3.79 -8.31 13.16
C ALA A 112 2.76 -7.37 13.79
N SER A 113 3.25 -6.38 14.53
CA SER A 113 2.47 -5.49 15.38
C SER A 113 2.44 -4.03 14.88
N GLY A 114 3.09 -3.73 13.77
CA GLY A 114 3.00 -2.43 13.12
C GLY A 114 4.04 -2.21 12.04
N MET A 115 4.14 -0.96 11.56
CA MET A 115 5.14 -0.54 10.56
C MET A 115 6.60 -0.90 10.88
N PRO A 116 7.06 -0.91 12.16
CA PRO A 116 8.41 -1.37 12.49
C PRO A 116 8.68 -2.84 12.09
N ASP A 117 7.63 -3.67 12.07
CA ASP A 117 7.70 -5.10 11.75
C ASP A 117 7.50 -5.39 10.25
N MET A 118 7.49 -4.35 9.40
CA MET A 118 7.29 -4.47 7.95
C MET A 118 8.24 -5.49 7.31
N GLY A 119 9.51 -5.51 7.73
CA GLY A 119 10.49 -6.47 7.22
C GLY A 119 10.14 -7.94 7.55
N LYS A 120 9.61 -8.17 8.76
CA LYS A 120 9.18 -9.50 9.22
C LYS A 120 7.93 -9.96 8.48
N ALA A 121 6.93 -9.08 8.38
CA ALA A 121 5.70 -9.34 7.64
C ALA A 121 5.97 -9.61 6.16
N MET A 122 6.84 -8.83 5.51
CA MET A 122 7.26 -9.04 4.13
C MET A 122 7.96 -10.38 3.93
N GLY A 123 8.82 -10.80 4.84
CA GLY A 123 9.51 -12.09 4.74
C GLY A 123 8.55 -13.29 4.76
N VAL A 124 7.51 -13.25 5.60
CA VAL A 124 6.50 -14.31 5.68
C VAL A 124 5.53 -14.23 4.50
N ALA A 125 5.07 -13.03 4.13
CA ALA A 125 4.16 -12.83 3.00
C ALA A 125 4.79 -13.24 1.67
N MET A 126 6.06 -12.89 1.42
CA MET A 126 6.76 -13.29 0.20
C MET A 126 6.96 -14.81 0.10
N LYS A 127 7.16 -15.50 1.24
CA LYS A 127 7.19 -16.97 1.28
C LYS A 127 5.82 -17.59 1.00
N ALA A 128 4.76 -17.03 1.59
CA ALA A 128 3.39 -17.52 1.42
C ALA A 128 2.89 -17.34 -0.02
N VAL A 129 3.28 -16.25 -0.68
CA VAL A 129 2.91 -15.93 -2.05
C VAL A 129 3.78 -16.71 -3.06
N ALA A 130 4.95 -17.23 -2.68
CA ALA A 130 5.82 -18.11 -3.48
C ALA A 130 6.06 -17.64 -4.94
N GLY A 131 6.05 -16.32 -5.18
CA GLY A 131 6.19 -15.76 -6.52
C GLY A 131 4.91 -15.72 -7.37
N GLY A 132 3.74 -16.03 -6.81
CA GLY A 132 2.42 -15.88 -7.43
C GLY A 132 1.89 -14.44 -7.49
N ALA A 133 2.59 -13.48 -6.89
CA ALA A 133 2.30 -12.05 -7.06
C ALA A 133 3.57 -11.19 -7.03
N ASP A 134 3.42 -9.95 -7.49
CA ASP A 134 4.48 -8.95 -7.51
C ASP A 134 4.81 -8.44 -6.10
N GLY A 135 6.10 -8.24 -5.82
CA GLY A 135 6.57 -7.80 -4.50
C GLY A 135 6.04 -6.42 -4.08
N ASN A 136 5.75 -5.53 -5.03
CA ASN A 136 5.13 -4.24 -4.72
C ASN A 136 3.65 -4.39 -4.37
N ARG A 137 2.91 -5.30 -5.04
CA ARG A 137 1.51 -5.61 -4.67
C ARG A 137 1.45 -6.17 -3.25
N VAL A 138 2.32 -7.12 -2.93
CA VAL A 138 2.47 -7.66 -1.56
C VAL A 138 2.82 -6.54 -0.57
N LYS A 139 3.80 -5.70 -0.90
CA LYS A 139 4.20 -4.57 -0.06
C LYS A 139 3.06 -3.60 0.22
N ALA A 140 2.30 -3.22 -0.81
CA ALA A 140 1.17 -2.31 -0.66
C ALA A 140 0.09 -2.87 0.28
N ILE A 141 -0.23 -4.16 0.14
CA ILE A 141 -1.20 -4.84 0.99
C ILE A 141 -0.68 -4.98 2.42
N VAL A 142 0.58 -5.43 2.61
CA VAL A 142 1.19 -5.51 3.95
C VAL A 142 1.22 -4.14 4.62
N GLN A 143 1.57 -3.08 3.89
CA GLN A 143 1.58 -1.72 4.40
C GLN A 143 0.18 -1.26 4.83
N LYS A 144 -0.84 -1.53 4.00
CA LYS A 144 -2.26 -1.26 4.32
C LYS A 144 -2.69 -2.00 5.59
N LEU A 145 -2.38 -3.29 5.70
CA LEU A 145 -2.74 -4.12 6.86
C LEU A 145 -2.03 -3.67 8.15
N LEU A 146 -0.73 -3.37 8.09
CA LEU A 146 0.02 -2.89 9.25
C LEU A 146 -0.39 -1.47 9.66
N ALA A 147 -0.75 -0.60 8.70
CA ALA A 147 -1.33 0.71 9.01
C ALA A 147 -2.67 0.57 9.74
N MET A 148 -3.50 -0.40 9.33
CA MET A 148 -4.77 -0.71 9.98
C MET A 148 -4.56 -1.33 11.37
N LEU A 149 -3.51 -2.13 11.56
CA LEU A 149 -3.15 -2.73 12.84
C LEU A 149 -2.67 -1.71 13.89
N ILE A 150 -2.02 -0.62 13.47
CA ILE A 150 -1.67 0.50 14.37
C ILE A 150 -2.93 1.13 14.99
N VAL A 151 -4.06 1.13 14.28
CA VAL A 151 -5.34 1.60 14.84
C VAL A 151 -5.81 0.70 16.01
N VAL A 152 -5.44 -0.59 15.98
CA VAL A 152 -5.83 -1.58 17.00
C VAL A 152 -4.82 -1.63 18.17
N LEU A 153 -3.53 -1.43 17.93
CA LEU A 153 -2.46 -1.58 18.93
C LEU A 153 -2.08 -0.31 19.71
N VAL A 154 -2.54 0.88 19.30
CA VAL A 154 -2.35 2.11 20.10
C VAL A 154 -3.28 2.16 21.33
N PHE A 155 -4.18 1.18 21.49
CA PHE A 155 -4.97 0.99 22.70
C PHE A 155 -4.69 -0.39 23.30
N PRO A 156 -3.88 -0.51 24.38
CA PRO A 156 -3.85 -1.75 25.14
C PRO A 156 -5.23 -1.95 25.76
N THR A 157 -5.90 -3.04 25.37
CA THR A 157 -7.16 -3.53 25.94
C THR A 157 -7.08 -3.74 27.46
N ASP A 158 -5.86 -3.78 28.01
CA ASP A 158 -5.58 -4.00 29.42
C ASP A 158 -5.83 -2.75 30.27
N ALA A 159 -5.86 -1.55 29.66
CA ALA A 159 -6.25 -0.32 30.36
C ALA A 159 -7.77 -0.24 30.60
N LEU A 160 -8.58 -1.01 29.85
CA LEU A 160 -10.02 -1.12 30.08
C LEU A 160 -10.34 -2.02 31.29
N ALA A 161 -9.44 -2.96 31.63
CA ALA A 161 -9.62 -3.93 32.71
C ALA A 161 -9.23 -3.38 34.10
N ALA A 162 -8.55 -2.23 34.18
CA ALA A 162 -8.12 -1.61 35.45
C ALA A 162 -9.16 -0.65 36.06
N ILE A 163 -10.34 -0.51 35.46
CA ILE A 163 -11.45 0.23 36.04
C ILE A 163 -12.22 -0.75 36.93
N PRO A 164 -12.30 -0.53 38.26
CA PRO A 164 -13.11 -1.39 39.11
C PRO A 164 -14.56 -1.35 38.60
N MET A 165 -15.09 -2.50 38.19
CA MET A 165 -16.54 -2.70 38.19
C MET A 165 -17.02 -2.57 39.64
N ILE A 166 -18.05 -1.78 39.90
CA ILE A 166 -19.25 -2.15 40.67
C ILE A 166 -20.28 -1.00 40.60
N ASP A 167 -21.38 -1.33 39.92
CA ASP A 167 -22.80 -0.95 40.08
C ASP A 167 -23.19 0.36 40.81
N THR A 168 -23.79 1.31 40.08
CA THR A 168 -25.19 1.77 40.34
C THR A 168 -25.77 2.47 39.10
N ASN A 169 -26.94 1.97 38.66
CA ASN A 169 -27.85 2.48 37.62
C ASN A 169 -27.40 2.25 36.16
N GLU A 170 -28.10 1.37 35.43
CA GLU A 170 -27.76 0.97 34.05
C GLU A 170 -27.64 2.15 33.08
N ALA A 171 -28.35 3.26 33.32
CA ALA A 171 -28.27 4.46 32.48
C ALA A 171 -26.96 5.25 32.64
N SER A 172 -26.39 5.37 33.84
CA SER A 172 -25.13 6.09 34.07
C SER A 172 -23.92 5.32 33.56
N ALA A 173 -23.94 3.98 33.62
CA ALA A 173 -22.84 3.14 33.15
C ALA A 173 -22.63 3.22 31.62
N TRP A 174 -23.72 3.20 30.82
CA TRP A 174 -23.63 3.40 29.37
C TRP A 174 -23.19 4.82 29.00
N ILE A 175 -23.64 5.83 29.76
CA ILE A 175 -23.25 7.23 29.55
C ILE A 175 -21.77 7.43 29.87
N GLU A 176 -21.26 6.85 30.95
CA GLU A 176 -19.84 6.90 31.31
C GLU A 176 -18.95 6.18 30.28
N GLY A 177 -19.32 4.95 29.89
CA GLY A 177 -18.62 4.20 28.86
C GLY A 177 -18.59 4.98 27.54
N GLY A 178 -19.74 5.54 27.15
CA GLY A 178 -19.87 6.41 25.99
C GLY A 178 -19.00 7.67 26.08
N LEU A 179 -18.96 8.36 27.22
CA LEU A 179 -18.13 9.54 27.42
C LEU A 179 -16.63 9.23 27.39
N ARG A 180 -16.21 8.05 27.89
CA ARG A 180 -14.82 7.61 27.83
C ARG A 180 -14.38 7.32 26.39
N VAL A 181 -15.21 6.63 25.61
CA VAL A 181 -14.98 6.41 24.18
C VAL A 181 -14.99 7.74 23.41
N PHE A 182 -15.93 8.62 23.73
CA PHE A 182 -16.00 9.96 23.13
C PHE A 182 -14.73 10.78 23.42
N ARG A 183 -14.21 10.75 24.65
CA ARG A 183 -12.96 11.43 25.02
C ARG A 183 -11.77 10.91 24.22
N VAL A 184 -11.70 9.61 23.98
CA VAL A 184 -10.67 8.98 23.14
C VAL A 184 -10.78 9.45 21.68
N LEU A 185 -11.99 9.48 21.14
CA LEU A 185 -12.24 9.97 19.77
C LEU A 185 -11.85 11.45 19.62
N VAL A 186 -12.21 12.29 20.59
CA VAL A 186 -11.86 13.72 20.61
C VAL A 186 -10.34 13.92 20.63
N LEU A 187 -9.60 13.13 21.42
CA LEU A 187 -8.13 13.17 21.41
C LEU A 187 -7.53 12.75 20.07
N TRP A 188 -8.14 11.79 19.37
CA TRP A 188 -7.71 11.37 18.03
C TRP A 188 -7.85 12.49 17.00
N PHE A 189 -8.95 13.26 17.05
CA PHE A 189 -9.09 14.49 16.28
C PHE A 189 -8.02 15.54 16.61
N GLY A 190 -7.50 15.53 17.84
CA GLY A 190 -6.35 16.36 18.26
C GLY A 190 -5.08 16.01 17.49
N VAL A 191 -4.78 14.72 17.32
CA VAL A 191 -3.62 14.25 16.55
C VAL A 191 -3.69 14.72 15.09
N VAL A 192 -4.87 14.61 14.47
CA VAL A 192 -5.12 15.09 13.11
C VAL A 192 -4.93 16.61 13.01
N SER A 193 -5.39 17.36 14.00
CA SER A 193 -5.27 18.82 14.05
C SER A 193 -3.80 19.27 14.15
N VAL A 194 -3.01 18.61 14.99
CA VAL A 194 -1.56 18.87 15.12
C VAL A 194 -0.81 18.50 13.83
N ALA A 195 -1.17 17.38 13.19
CA ALA A 195 -0.57 16.98 11.93
C ALA A 195 -0.81 18.00 10.80
N ASN A 196 -2.02 18.58 10.73
CA ASN A 196 -2.34 19.63 9.76
C ASN A 196 -1.57 20.93 10.03
N LEU A 197 -1.42 21.30 11.30
CA LEU A 197 -0.59 22.45 11.73
C LEU A 197 0.87 22.29 11.30
N LEU A 198 1.47 21.12 11.52
CA LEU A 198 2.85 20.82 11.14
C LEU A 198 3.01 20.79 9.62
N LYS A 199 2.10 20.14 8.89
CA LYS A 199 2.14 20.10 7.41
C LYS A 199 1.99 21.49 6.81
N GLY A 200 1.09 22.31 7.34
CA GLY A 200 0.96 23.72 6.95
C GLY A 200 2.23 24.52 7.27
N GLY A 201 2.78 24.35 8.48
CA GLY A 201 4.08 24.88 8.93
C GLY A 201 5.20 24.66 7.94
N PHE A 202 5.49 23.40 7.67
CA PHE A 202 6.54 23.02 6.72
C PHE A 202 6.21 23.49 5.31
N GLY A 203 4.96 23.33 4.85
CA GLY A 203 4.53 23.78 3.54
C GLY A 203 4.77 25.27 3.30
N TYR A 204 4.49 26.11 4.30
CA TYR A 204 4.69 27.56 4.21
C TYR A 204 6.17 27.95 4.17
N MET A 205 7.04 27.22 4.88
CA MET A 205 8.49 27.45 4.87
C MET A 205 9.14 26.99 3.55
N THR A 206 8.56 26.00 2.87
CA THR A 206 9.11 25.45 1.62
C THR A 206 8.47 25.98 0.35
N SER A 207 7.34 26.69 0.43
CA SER A 207 6.65 27.24 -0.74
C SER A 207 7.35 28.48 -1.29
N SER A 208 7.29 28.67 -2.61
CA SER A 208 7.88 29.82 -3.29
C SER A 208 6.85 30.94 -3.45
N MET A 209 7.27 32.21 -3.37
CA MET A 209 6.38 33.38 -3.58
C MET A 209 5.71 33.44 -4.98
N ARG A 210 6.04 32.52 -5.90
CA ARG A 210 5.48 32.43 -7.25
C ARG A 210 4.35 31.39 -7.40
N ASP A 211 4.03 30.62 -6.37
CA ASP A 211 2.99 29.57 -6.41
C ASP A 211 1.92 29.73 -5.31
N ASP A 212 0.79 29.05 -5.46
CA ASP A 212 -0.31 29.01 -4.48
C ASP A 212 0.06 28.21 -3.20
N GLY A 213 1.32 27.82 -3.04
CA GLY A 213 1.83 27.02 -1.94
C GLY A 213 1.63 27.70 -0.59
N HIS A 214 1.78 29.03 -0.52
CA HIS A 214 1.51 29.78 0.71
C HIS A 214 0.02 29.76 1.10
N ALA A 215 -0.89 29.84 0.13
CA ALA A 215 -2.34 29.82 0.39
C ALA A 215 -2.81 28.44 0.88
N SER A 216 -2.34 27.37 0.23
CA SER A 216 -2.64 25.99 0.65
C SER A 216 -2.04 25.67 2.03
N ALA A 217 -0.80 26.08 2.29
CA ALA A 217 -0.16 25.92 3.59
C ALA A 217 -0.88 26.68 4.71
N MET A 218 -1.32 27.91 4.45
CA MET A 218 -2.11 28.71 5.39
C MET A 218 -3.47 28.08 5.69
N SER A 219 -4.12 27.46 4.70
CA SER A 219 -5.38 26.73 4.91
C SER A 219 -5.21 25.52 5.83
N LEU A 220 -4.10 24.78 5.68
CA LEU A 220 -3.77 23.62 6.51
C LEU A 220 -3.47 24.04 7.95
N MET A 221 -2.73 25.14 8.14
CA MET A 221 -2.51 25.73 9.46
C MET A 221 -3.82 26.17 10.10
N ALA A 222 -4.68 26.89 9.37
CA ALA A 222 -5.97 27.37 9.88
C ALA A 222 -6.86 26.21 10.32
N ASN A 223 -6.96 25.16 9.50
CA ASN A 223 -7.71 23.95 9.83
C ASN A 223 -7.11 23.23 11.05
N GLY A 224 -5.78 23.20 11.19
CA GLY A 224 -5.11 22.64 12.37
C GLY A 224 -5.38 23.44 13.66
N VAL A 225 -5.36 24.77 13.60
CA VAL A 225 -5.68 25.64 14.75
C VAL A 225 -7.14 25.49 15.16
N ILE A 226 -8.07 25.58 14.20
CA ILE A 226 -9.51 25.42 14.46
C ILE A 226 -9.79 24.04 15.06
N GLY A 227 -9.22 22.98 14.47
CA GLY A 227 -9.36 21.62 14.98
C GLY A 227 -8.84 21.48 16.42
N THR A 228 -7.70 22.10 16.73
CA THR A 228 -7.13 22.06 18.09
C THR A 228 -8.03 22.76 19.11
N VAL A 229 -8.60 23.92 18.77
CA VAL A 229 -9.54 24.66 19.64
C VAL A 229 -10.83 23.86 19.86
N VAL A 230 -11.38 23.26 18.81
CA VAL A 230 -12.59 22.41 18.90
C VAL A 230 -12.33 21.20 19.78
N VAL A 231 -11.19 20.52 19.59
CA VAL A 231 -10.80 19.35 20.39
C VAL A 231 -10.62 19.72 21.86
N ALA A 232 -9.94 20.84 22.15
CA ALA A 232 -9.76 21.32 23.52
C ALA A 232 -11.10 21.66 24.18
N GLY A 233 -12.03 22.29 23.47
CA GLY A 233 -13.38 22.59 23.94
C GLY A 233 -14.19 21.32 24.23
N LEU A 234 -14.23 20.38 23.29
CA LEU A 234 -14.95 19.11 23.46
C LEU A 234 -14.35 18.26 24.58
N PHE A 235 -13.03 18.27 24.73
CA PHE A 235 -12.34 17.57 25.81
C PHE A 235 -12.65 18.19 27.18
N SER A 236 -12.69 19.52 27.26
CA SER A 236 -13.07 20.23 28.49
C SER A 236 -14.51 19.91 28.88
N ILE A 237 -15.46 19.97 27.93
CA ILE A 237 -16.86 19.59 28.15
C ILE A 237 -16.96 18.14 28.63
N ALA A 238 -16.35 17.19 27.91
CA ALA A 238 -16.36 15.79 28.30
C ALA A 238 -15.77 15.56 29.70
N SER A 239 -14.70 16.29 30.06
CA SER A 239 -14.06 16.19 31.37
C SER A 239 -14.93 16.77 32.50
N VAL A 240 -15.63 17.88 32.26
CA VAL A 240 -16.58 18.45 33.23
C VAL A 240 -17.74 17.48 33.48
N TYR A 241 -18.30 16.88 32.44
CA TYR A 241 -19.39 15.90 32.60
C TYR A 241 -18.94 14.62 33.30
N LEU A 242 -17.75 14.10 33.00
CA LEU A 242 -17.18 12.94 33.70
C LEU A 242 -16.96 13.23 35.21
N ASN A 243 -16.49 14.43 35.57
CA ASN A 243 -16.28 14.83 36.97
C ASN A 243 -17.58 15.12 37.75
N VAL A 244 -18.71 15.32 37.06
CA VAL A 244 -20.02 15.51 37.70
C VAL A 244 -20.74 14.17 37.92
N ILE A 245 -20.39 13.14 37.16
CA ILE A 245 -21.01 11.81 37.20
C ILE A 245 -20.30 10.87 38.21
N VAL A 246 -18.99 11.05 38.44
CA VAL A 246 -18.17 10.36 39.46
C VAL A 246 -18.24 11.07 40.80
#